data_AF-A0A8R7PUQ3-F1
#
_entry.id   AF-A0A8R7PUQ3-F1
#
_cell.length_a   1.000
_cell.length_b   1.000
_cell.length_c   1.000
_cell.angle_alpha   90.00
_cell.angle_beta   90.00
_cell.angle_gamma   90.00
#
_symmetry.space_group_name_H-M   'P 1'
#
loop_
_entity.id
_entity.type
_entity.pdbx_description
1 polymer ?
#
loop_
_entity_poly.entity_id
_entity_poly.type
_entity_poly.pdbx_seq_one_letter_code
_entity_poly.pdbx_strand_id
1 'polypeptide(L)'
;MVRLSLRSSRPHGDTARSRGAQRSGGPPASAAPMDSSSQPQPQSPAAGGDPSEDGAAAELPRLTVTQVEQMKVEARVADIYRVLFDAAPNAKSVMLELWRDQHVEYLMKGLRHLAPSFHVLDANRPWLCYWMVHGLALLDETLDDDLENDIVDFLSRCQDKHGGYGGGPGQLPHLATSYAAVNTLVTIGSERALSSIKRDNLYKFMLLMKDKSGAFRMHDGGEIDVRACYTAISVASLVNILDDELAKGVGNYIASCQTYEGGIAGEPSAEAHGGYTFCGLAAMVLLNEVEKLDLPSLIGWVAFRQGVECGFQGRTNKLVDGCYSFWQGAAIALAQKLMAGSDEQSKQSQPSKLSSVDDSCGTSSSGLASEKSSVVDYAKIGFDFMKQSNQIGPLFHNIALQQYILLCAQVPEGGLRDKPGKNRDHYHSCYCLSGLSVSQYSAMTGSVSCPLPQHMLGPYSNLLEQIHPLYNVVLEKYEEAYEFFSSE
;
A
#
# COMPACT_ATOMS: atom_id res chain seq x y z
N MET A 1 13.21 25.44 -28.79
CA MET A 1 13.96 24.69 -29.82
C MET A 1 12.97 23.73 -30.48
N VAL A 2 12.64 23.96 -31.75
CA VAL A 2 11.51 23.33 -32.46
C VAL A 2 11.80 21.85 -32.72
N ARG A 3 10.93 20.93 -32.26
CA ARG A 3 11.00 19.48 -32.56
C ARG A 3 10.17 19.16 -33.80
N LEU A 4 10.85 18.68 -34.85
CA LEU A 4 10.28 18.11 -36.07
C LEU A 4 9.88 16.65 -35.83
N SER A 5 8.60 16.32 -36.11
CA SER A 5 8.06 14.96 -36.11
C SER A 5 8.21 14.36 -37.50
N LEU A 6 8.89 13.21 -37.61
CA LEU A 6 8.93 12.39 -38.82
C LEU A 6 8.20 11.06 -38.54
N ARG A 7 6.98 10.95 -39.06
CA ARG A 7 6.25 9.68 -39.19
C ARG A 7 6.85 8.88 -40.34
N SER A 8 7.12 7.60 -40.12
CA SER A 8 7.39 6.64 -41.20
C SER A 8 6.31 5.57 -41.25
N SER A 9 5.78 5.37 -42.44
CA SER A 9 4.69 4.46 -42.81
C SER A 9 5.23 3.05 -43.06
N ARG A 10 4.52 2.01 -42.61
CA ARG A 10 4.74 0.61 -43.05
C ARG A 10 3.68 0.20 -44.07
N PRO A 11 4.00 -0.63 -45.09
CA PRO A 11 3.01 -1.19 -46.00
C PRO A 11 2.48 -2.55 -45.52
N HIS A 12 1.22 -2.81 -45.89
CA HIS A 12 0.51 -4.07 -45.75
C HIS A 12 1.08 -5.17 -46.65
N GLY A 13 1.03 -6.41 -46.15
CA GLY A 13 1.23 -7.63 -46.94
C GLY A 13 0.19 -8.67 -46.54
N ASP A 14 -0.82 -8.83 -47.39
CA ASP A 14 -1.77 -9.94 -47.37
C ASP A 14 -1.08 -11.26 -47.72
N THR A 15 -1.44 -12.34 -47.02
CA THR A 15 -1.49 -13.68 -47.63
C THR A 15 -2.54 -14.53 -46.94
N ALA A 16 -3.66 -14.71 -47.63
CA ALA A 16 -4.60 -15.79 -47.38
C ALA A 16 -4.05 -17.11 -47.94
N ARG A 17 -4.20 -18.22 -47.20
CA ARG A 17 -4.44 -19.53 -47.80
C ARG A 17 -5.16 -20.46 -46.83
N SER A 18 -6.01 -21.26 -47.45
CA SER A 18 -7.19 -21.93 -46.91
C SER A 18 -7.00 -23.42 -46.61
N ARG A 19 -7.96 -23.94 -45.83
CA ARG A 19 -8.63 -25.27 -45.91
C ARG A 19 -8.03 -26.48 -45.19
N GLY A 20 -8.93 -27.14 -44.45
CA GLY A 20 -8.89 -28.57 -44.08
C GLY A 20 -9.46 -28.81 -42.68
N ALA A 21 -10.77 -28.93 -42.48
CA ALA A 21 -11.60 -30.15 -42.63
C ALA A 21 -12.05 -30.68 -41.24
N GLN A 22 -13.34 -30.94 -41.16
CA GLN A 22 -14.12 -31.40 -39.99
C GLN A 22 -13.64 -32.75 -39.43
N ARG A 23 -13.86 -32.97 -38.13
CA ARG A 23 -14.40 -34.23 -37.61
C ARG A 23 -15.05 -34.05 -36.24
N SER A 24 -16.32 -34.47 -36.21
CA SER A 24 -17.21 -34.67 -35.08
C SER A 24 -16.89 -35.96 -34.32
N GLY A 25 -17.06 -35.95 -32.99
CA GLY A 25 -17.11 -37.15 -32.16
C GLY A 25 -17.57 -36.80 -30.74
N GLY A 26 -18.78 -37.24 -30.39
CA GLY A 26 -19.42 -37.00 -29.09
C GLY A 26 -18.84 -37.82 -27.91
N PRO A 27 -19.37 -37.62 -26.70
CA PRO A 27 -18.77 -38.08 -25.44
C PRO A 27 -19.22 -39.50 -25.07
N PRO A 28 -18.50 -40.20 -24.17
CA PRO A 28 -19.10 -41.29 -23.41
C PRO A 28 -19.40 -40.91 -21.96
N ALA A 29 -20.40 -41.61 -21.44
CA ALA A 29 -21.10 -41.40 -20.20
C ALA A 29 -20.43 -42.04 -18.96
N SER A 30 -21.04 -41.72 -17.82
CA SER A 30 -20.76 -42.09 -16.43
C SER A 30 -21.00 -43.55 -16.03
N ALA A 31 -20.34 -43.92 -14.91
CA ALA A 31 -20.83 -44.68 -13.74
C ALA A 31 -20.41 -46.17 -13.53
N ALA A 32 -19.48 -46.32 -12.55
CA ALA A 32 -19.61 -47.10 -11.29
C ALA A 32 -19.48 -48.66 -11.32
N PRO A 33 -19.42 -49.35 -10.14
CA PRO A 33 -18.20 -49.95 -9.57
C PRO A 33 -18.35 -51.46 -9.28
N MET A 34 -17.28 -52.11 -8.76
CA MET A 34 -17.19 -53.45 -8.09
C MET A 34 -15.89 -54.15 -8.56
N ASP A 35 -15.15 -54.97 -7.82
CA ASP A 35 -15.11 -55.40 -6.42
C ASP A 35 -13.71 -56.07 -6.25
N SER A 36 -13.31 -56.22 -5.00
CA SER A 36 -12.21 -56.99 -4.43
C SER A 36 -11.72 -58.24 -5.17
N SER A 37 -10.40 -58.46 -5.17
CA SER A 37 -9.81 -59.73 -4.73
C SER A 37 -8.28 -59.67 -4.71
N SER A 38 -7.77 -59.97 -3.51
CA SER A 38 -6.39 -60.17 -3.10
C SER A 38 -5.82 -61.49 -3.64
N GLN A 39 -4.60 -61.48 -4.20
CA GLN A 39 -3.67 -62.63 -4.16
C GLN A 39 -2.18 -62.19 -4.28
N PRO A 40 -1.23 -63.00 -3.76
CA PRO A 40 -0.03 -62.51 -3.08
C PRO A 40 1.26 -62.52 -3.94
N GLN A 41 2.22 -61.66 -3.57
CA GLN A 41 3.57 -61.64 -4.14
C GLN A 41 4.48 -62.72 -3.52
N PRO A 42 5.47 -63.28 -4.27
CA PRO A 42 6.39 -64.30 -3.75
C PRO A 42 7.52 -63.68 -2.93
N GLN A 43 7.84 -64.32 -1.80
CA GLN A 43 9.03 -64.08 -0.98
C GLN A 43 10.30 -64.58 -1.68
N SER A 44 11.38 -63.82 -1.56
CA SER A 44 12.76 -64.23 -1.83
C SER A 44 13.57 -64.28 -0.52
N PRO A 45 14.55 -65.20 -0.38
CA PRO A 45 15.07 -65.62 0.91
C PRO A 45 16.14 -64.70 1.48
N ALA A 46 16.21 -64.66 2.82
CA ALA A 46 17.25 -64.00 3.60
C ALA A 46 18.55 -64.83 3.63
N ALA A 47 19.69 -64.18 3.45
CA ALA A 47 20.98 -64.67 3.96
C ALA A 47 22.02 -63.53 4.04
N GLY A 48 22.71 -63.47 5.19
CA GLY A 48 24.08 -62.96 5.28
C GLY A 48 24.21 -61.52 5.78
N GLY A 49 24.45 -61.36 7.08
CA GLY A 49 24.89 -60.09 7.65
C GLY A 49 26.36 -59.81 7.34
N ASP A 50 26.67 -58.52 7.20
CA ASP A 50 28.01 -57.95 7.26
C ASP A 50 27.97 -56.79 8.28
N PRO A 51 28.77 -56.81 9.37
CA PRO A 51 28.69 -55.81 10.43
C PRO A 51 29.75 -54.72 10.22
N SER A 52 29.47 -53.74 9.36
CA SER A 52 30.14 -52.44 9.41
C SER A 52 29.50 -51.45 8.46
N GLU A 53 28.69 -50.55 9.01
CA GLU A 53 28.61 -49.13 8.64
C GLU A 53 27.56 -48.48 9.57
N ASP A 54 27.94 -48.20 10.81
CA ASP A 54 27.30 -47.16 11.63
C ASP A 54 27.69 -45.78 11.05
N GLY A 55 27.28 -45.55 9.80
CA GLY A 55 27.13 -44.25 9.21
C GLY A 55 25.68 -43.85 9.41
N ALA A 56 25.32 -43.43 10.62
CA ALA A 56 24.11 -42.65 10.81
C ALA A 56 24.29 -41.36 10.01
N ALA A 57 23.99 -41.42 8.71
CA ALA A 57 23.83 -40.25 7.87
C ALA A 57 22.78 -39.41 8.57
N ALA A 58 23.22 -38.35 9.26
CA ALA A 58 22.34 -37.44 9.96
C ALA A 58 21.29 -37.00 8.95
N GLU A 59 20.05 -37.48 9.15
CA GLU A 59 18.95 -37.23 8.23
C GLU A 59 18.82 -35.71 8.15
N LEU A 60 19.20 -35.13 7.02
CA LEU A 60 19.21 -33.68 6.86
C LEU A 60 17.80 -33.15 7.19
N PRO A 61 17.68 -32.12 8.05
CA PRO A 61 16.38 -31.67 8.50
C PRO A 61 15.51 -31.32 7.30
N ARG A 62 14.33 -31.94 7.22
CA ARG A 62 13.38 -31.72 6.13
C ARG A 62 12.93 -30.28 6.13
N LEU A 63 13.20 -29.57 5.04
CA LEU A 63 12.78 -28.19 4.87
C LEU A 63 11.25 -28.08 4.89
N THR A 64 10.76 -27.05 5.58
CA THR A 64 9.34 -26.67 5.58
C THR A 64 8.96 -26.01 4.25
N VAL A 65 7.66 -25.95 3.95
CA VAL A 65 7.15 -25.23 2.77
C VAL A 65 7.61 -23.78 2.77
N THR A 66 7.58 -23.11 3.92
CA THR A 66 8.06 -21.74 4.08
C THR A 66 9.51 -21.58 3.65
N GLN A 67 10.40 -22.44 4.15
CA GLN A 67 11.83 -22.38 3.81
C GLN A 67 12.04 -22.65 2.32
N VAL A 68 11.37 -23.67 1.76
CA VAL A 68 11.50 -24.01 0.34
C VAL A 68 11.04 -22.85 -0.56
N GLU A 69 9.90 -22.22 -0.26
CA GLU A 69 9.40 -21.11 -1.06
C GLU A 69 10.25 -19.85 -0.91
N GLN A 70 10.76 -19.57 0.30
CA GLN A 70 11.68 -18.46 0.55
C GLN A 70 12.98 -18.64 -0.25
N MET A 71 13.62 -19.81 -0.17
CA MET A 71 14.85 -20.12 -0.92
C MET A 71 14.65 -19.97 -2.44
N LYS A 72 13.48 -20.35 -2.98
CA LYS A 72 13.17 -20.17 -4.40
C LYS A 72 13.08 -18.70 -4.81
N VAL A 73 12.52 -17.85 -3.95
CA VAL A 73 12.43 -16.41 -4.22
C VAL A 73 13.80 -15.75 -4.09
N GLU A 74 14.54 -16.06 -3.02
CA GLU A 74 15.90 -15.58 -2.81
C GLU A 74 16.82 -15.93 -3.98
N ALA A 75 16.79 -17.17 -4.46
CA ALA A 75 17.58 -17.58 -5.62
C ALA A 75 17.27 -16.75 -6.87
N ARG A 76 15.98 -16.50 -7.16
CA ARG A 76 15.56 -15.68 -8.31
C ARG A 76 16.00 -14.23 -8.18
N VAL A 77 15.88 -13.64 -6.99
CA VAL A 77 16.31 -12.26 -6.74
C VAL A 77 17.84 -12.15 -6.80
N ALA A 78 18.55 -13.10 -6.20
CA ALA A 78 20.01 -13.17 -6.22
C ALA A 78 20.56 -13.27 -7.65
N ASP A 79 19.92 -14.04 -8.53
CA ASP A 79 20.31 -14.10 -9.95
C ASP A 79 20.18 -12.73 -10.64
N ILE A 80 19.11 -11.98 -10.37
CA ILE A 80 18.94 -10.62 -10.91
C ILE A 80 20.04 -9.68 -10.38
N TYR A 81 20.32 -9.73 -9.07
CA TYR A 81 21.35 -8.88 -8.46
C TYR A 81 22.76 -9.25 -8.92
N ARG A 82 23.03 -10.53 -9.20
CA ARG A 82 24.29 -10.99 -9.78
C ARG A 82 24.52 -10.40 -11.17
N VAL A 83 23.48 -10.36 -12.01
CA VAL A 83 23.56 -9.69 -13.33
C VAL A 83 23.91 -8.22 -13.17
N LEU A 84 23.31 -7.51 -12.19
CA LEU A 84 23.68 -6.13 -11.91
C LEU A 84 25.14 -6.03 -11.45
N PHE A 85 25.56 -6.86 -10.49
CA PHE A 85 26.90 -6.80 -9.91
C PHE A 85 28.00 -6.98 -10.97
N ASP A 86 27.82 -7.94 -11.88
CA ASP A 86 28.77 -8.28 -12.94
C ASP A 86 28.73 -7.29 -14.13
N ALA A 87 27.73 -6.40 -14.20
CA ALA A 87 27.58 -5.47 -15.30
C ALA A 87 28.60 -4.32 -15.29
N ALA A 88 28.99 -3.86 -16.49
CA ALA A 88 29.80 -2.66 -16.67
C ALA A 88 29.07 -1.39 -16.16
N PRO A 89 29.78 -0.31 -15.76
CA PRO A 89 29.15 0.87 -15.17
C PRO A 89 28.00 1.48 -15.98
N ASN A 90 28.16 1.60 -17.30
CA ASN A 90 27.10 2.12 -18.18
C ASN A 90 25.87 1.19 -18.21
N ALA A 91 26.08 -0.12 -18.20
CA ALA A 91 24.98 -1.09 -18.16
C ALA A 91 24.26 -1.06 -16.80
N LYS A 92 25.00 -0.92 -15.69
CA LYS A 92 24.40 -0.72 -14.35
C LYS A 92 23.48 0.49 -14.31
N SER A 93 23.89 1.60 -14.92
CA SER A 93 23.05 2.81 -14.97
C SER A 93 21.72 2.58 -15.70
N VAL A 94 21.74 1.84 -16.80
CA VAL A 94 20.52 1.51 -17.59
C VAL A 94 19.64 0.50 -16.85
N MET A 95 20.24 -0.49 -16.19
CA MET A 95 19.50 -1.49 -15.41
C MET A 95 18.77 -0.88 -14.20
N LEU A 96 19.32 0.20 -13.63
CA LEU A 96 18.73 0.92 -12.50
C LEU A 96 17.82 2.06 -12.95
N GLU A 97 17.49 2.17 -14.23
CA GLU A 97 16.57 3.20 -14.72
C GLU A 97 15.11 2.78 -14.48
N LEU A 98 14.30 3.74 -14.04
CA LEU A 98 12.85 3.61 -14.03
C LEU A 98 12.33 3.80 -15.47
N TRP A 99 11.69 2.78 -16.01
CA TRP A 99 11.18 2.77 -17.39
C TRP A 99 9.86 3.54 -17.50
N ARG A 100 9.94 4.85 -17.25
CA ARG A 100 8.82 5.79 -17.13
C ARG A 100 7.88 5.69 -18.32
N ASP A 101 8.36 5.91 -19.54
CA ASP A 101 7.54 5.91 -20.76
C ASP A 101 6.74 4.60 -20.91
N GLN A 102 7.34 3.45 -20.62
CA GLN A 102 6.68 2.16 -20.70
C GLN A 102 5.58 2.02 -19.63
N HIS A 103 5.83 2.53 -18.43
CA HIS A 103 4.83 2.52 -17.34
C HIS A 103 3.67 3.46 -17.67
N VAL A 104 3.95 4.65 -18.18
CA VAL A 104 2.95 5.62 -18.64
C VAL A 104 2.07 5.03 -19.73
N GLU A 105 2.66 4.43 -20.76
CA GLU A 105 1.91 3.77 -21.84
C GLU A 105 0.98 2.67 -21.31
N TYR A 106 1.48 1.84 -20.38
CA TYR A 106 0.71 0.78 -19.75
C TYR A 106 -0.50 1.30 -18.96
N LEU A 107 -0.33 2.35 -18.15
CA LEU A 107 -1.39 2.95 -17.34
C LEU A 107 -2.41 3.69 -18.21
N MET A 108 -1.97 4.51 -19.17
CA MET A 108 -2.84 5.25 -20.09
C MET A 108 -3.70 4.31 -20.94
N LYS A 109 -3.13 3.19 -21.41
CA LYS A 109 -3.89 2.18 -22.14
C LYS A 109 -4.97 1.54 -21.27
N GLY A 110 -4.64 1.23 -20.00
CA GLY A 110 -5.58 0.63 -19.05
C GLY A 110 -6.77 1.54 -18.71
N LEU A 111 -6.56 2.86 -18.60
CA LEU A 111 -7.64 3.83 -18.34
C LEU A 111 -8.68 3.84 -19.45
N ARG A 112 -8.26 3.65 -20.71
CA ARG A 112 -9.16 3.66 -21.87
C ARG A 112 -9.79 2.30 -22.14
N HIS A 113 -9.03 1.21 -21.96
CA HIS A 113 -9.50 -0.13 -22.28
C HIS A 113 -8.83 -1.23 -21.45
N LEU A 114 -9.66 -2.08 -20.84
CA LEU A 114 -9.22 -3.27 -20.12
C LEU A 114 -9.66 -4.55 -20.85
N ALA A 115 -8.81 -5.57 -20.79
CA ALA A 115 -9.12 -6.88 -21.38
C ALA A 115 -10.26 -7.60 -20.62
N PRO A 116 -10.98 -8.55 -21.24
CA PRO A 116 -12.07 -9.28 -20.60
C PRO A 116 -11.67 -10.03 -19.31
N SER A 117 -10.38 -10.33 -19.11
CA SER A 117 -9.88 -10.93 -17.86
C SER A 117 -10.09 -10.04 -16.63
N PHE A 118 -10.32 -8.75 -16.81
CA PHE A 118 -10.59 -7.80 -15.71
C PHE A 118 -12.01 -7.89 -15.14
N HIS A 119 -12.88 -8.78 -15.65
CA HIS A 119 -14.22 -8.98 -15.07
C HIS A 119 -14.20 -9.36 -13.58
N VAL A 120 -13.11 -9.98 -13.10
CA VAL A 120 -12.91 -10.29 -11.67
C VAL A 120 -12.75 -9.03 -10.81
N LEU A 121 -12.48 -7.87 -11.43
CA LEU A 121 -12.37 -6.55 -10.80
C LEU A 121 -13.54 -5.62 -11.17
N ASP A 122 -14.67 -6.15 -11.65
CA ASP A 122 -15.84 -5.32 -12.00
C ASP A 122 -16.44 -4.59 -10.79
N ALA A 123 -16.25 -5.12 -9.58
CA ALA A 123 -16.59 -4.46 -8.32
C ALA A 123 -15.46 -3.55 -7.76
N ASN A 124 -14.40 -3.32 -8.53
CA ASN A 124 -13.21 -2.57 -8.13
C ASN A 124 -12.82 -1.53 -9.19
N ARG A 125 -13.77 -1.02 -9.97
CA ARG A 125 -13.46 -0.08 -11.04
C ARG A 125 -12.97 1.29 -10.54
N PRO A 126 -13.49 1.86 -9.44
CA PRO A 126 -12.85 3.03 -8.81
C PRO A 126 -11.41 2.77 -8.36
N TRP A 127 -11.09 1.55 -7.90
CA TRP A 127 -9.71 1.17 -7.59
C TRP A 127 -8.82 1.18 -8.83
N LEU A 128 -9.32 0.68 -9.96
CA LEU A 128 -8.61 0.73 -11.24
C LEU A 128 -8.34 2.18 -11.67
N CYS A 129 -9.33 3.07 -11.53
CA CYS A 129 -9.12 4.51 -11.75
C CYS A 129 -8.01 5.05 -10.85
N TYR A 130 -8.11 4.84 -9.54
CA TYR A 130 -7.13 5.34 -8.58
C TYR A 130 -5.72 4.83 -8.87
N TRP A 131 -5.54 3.51 -9.02
CA TRP A 131 -4.22 2.92 -9.24
C TRP A 131 -3.53 3.44 -10.50
N MET A 132 -4.31 3.73 -11.55
CA MET A 132 -3.75 4.25 -12.81
C MET A 132 -3.53 5.76 -12.77
N VAL A 133 -4.50 6.53 -12.28
CA VAL A 133 -4.38 8.00 -12.19
C VAL A 133 -3.29 8.41 -11.19
N HIS A 134 -3.23 7.77 -10.02
CA HIS A 134 -2.17 8.01 -9.05
C HIS A 134 -0.80 7.55 -9.54
N GLY A 135 -0.74 6.42 -10.25
CA GLY A 135 0.49 5.97 -10.89
C GLY A 135 1.02 6.95 -11.94
N LEU A 136 0.13 7.59 -12.72
CA LEU A 136 0.49 8.64 -13.68
C LEU A 136 0.94 9.92 -12.98
N ALA A 137 0.21 10.35 -11.95
CA ALA A 137 0.58 11.54 -11.17
C ALA A 137 1.96 11.38 -10.49
N LEU A 138 2.27 10.21 -9.93
CA LEU A 138 3.61 9.89 -9.42
C LEU A 138 4.70 10.00 -10.49
N LEU A 139 4.36 9.69 -11.73
CA LEU A 139 5.26 9.75 -12.88
C LEU A 139 5.30 11.14 -13.54
N ASP A 140 4.70 12.17 -12.93
CA ASP A 140 4.59 13.53 -13.48
C ASP A 140 3.92 13.56 -14.86
N GLU A 141 2.91 12.70 -15.07
CA GLU A 141 2.11 12.68 -16.29
C GLU A 141 0.71 13.21 -16.05
N THR A 142 0.28 14.08 -16.96
CA THR A 142 -1.05 14.72 -16.91
C THR A 142 -2.07 13.99 -17.77
N LEU A 143 -3.34 14.08 -17.37
CA LEU A 143 -4.46 13.63 -18.19
C LEU A 143 -4.86 14.72 -19.16
N ASP A 144 -5.36 14.33 -20.34
CA ASP A 144 -6.08 15.26 -21.20
C ASP A 144 -7.49 15.55 -20.66
N ASP A 145 -8.01 16.75 -20.95
CA ASP A 145 -9.31 17.21 -20.45
C ASP A 145 -10.45 16.22 -20.75
N ASP A 146 -10.43 15.56 -21.92
CA ASP A 146 -11.46 14.61 -22.32
C ASP A 146 -11.44 13.38 -21.39
N LEU A 147 -10.27 12.78 -21.17
CA LEU A 147 -10.11 11.61 -20.30
C LEU A 147 -10.41 11.95 -18.84
N GLU A 148 -10.00 13.14 -18.38
CA GLU A 148 -10.36 13.63 -17.05
C GLU A 148 -11.88 13.68 -16.88
N ASN A 149 -12.57 14.35 -17.80
CA ASN A 149 -14.02 14.50 -17.78
C ASN A 149 -14.73 13.14 -17.82
N ASP A 150 -14.24 12.20 -18.63
CA ASP A 150 -14.77 10.83 -18.71
C ASP A 150 -14.65 10.07 -17.37
N ILE A 151 -13.52 10.24 -16.67
CA ILE A 151 -13.29 9.63 -15.35
C ILE A 151 -14.23 10.25 -14.30
N VAL A 152 -14.36 11.59 -14.27
CA VAL A 152 -15.27 12.28 -13.35
C VAL A 152 -16.73 11.85 -13.59
N ASP A 153 -17.15 11.74 -14.85
CA ASP A 153 -18.50 11.27 -15.21
C ASP A 153 -18.70 9.80 -14.86
N PHE A 154 -17.67 8.97 -15.04
CA PHE A 154 -17.70 7.58 -14.63
C PHE A 154 -17.87 7.42 -13.12
N LEU A 155 -17.07 8.12 -12.31
CA LEU A 155 -17.16 8.06 -10.85
C LEU A 155 -18.47 8.65 -10.34
N SER A 156 -18.99 9.70 -10.99
CA SER A 156 -20.32 10.25 -10.71
C SER A 156 -21.43 9.21 -10.90
N ARG A 157 -21.31 8.30 -11.89
CA ARG A 157 -22.24 7.17 -12.09
C ARG A 157 -22.05 6.04 -11.07
N CYS A 158 -20.89 5.94 -10.45
CA CYS A 158 -20.61 5.00 -9.36
C CYS A 158 -21.07 5.54 -7.99
N GLN A 159 -21.33 6.85 -7.87
CA GLN A 159 -21.77 7.48 -6.62
C GLN A 159 -23.23 7.11 -6.32
N ASP A 160 -23.48 6.57 -5.12
CA ASP A 160 -24.83 6.21 -4.71
C ASP A 160 -25.63 7.47 -4.29
N LYS A 161 -26.93 7.44 -4.56
CA LYS A 161 -27.86 8.53 -4.22
C LYS A 161 -27.95 8.81 -2.71
N HIS A 162 -27.66 7.81 -1.87
CA HIS A 162 -27.63 7.90 -0.41
C HIS A 162 -26.22 8.05 0.16
N GLY A 163 -25.19 8.06 -0.71
CA GLY A 163 -23.80 8.37 -0.36
C GLY A 163 -22.83 7.21 -0.49
N GLY A 164 -21.56 7.55 -0.61
CA GLY A 164 -20.50 6.62 -0.97
C GLY A 164 -20.43 6.33 -2.47
N TYR A 165 -19.44 5.55 -2.86
CA TYR A 165 -19.24 5.08 -4.23
C TYR A 165 -19.22 3.55 -4.25
N GLY A 166 -19.93 2.95 -5.21
CA GLY A 166 -19.89 1.51 -5.45
C GLY A 166 -18.75 1.09 -6.39
N GLY A 167 -18.57 -0.22 -6.55
CA GLY A 167 -17.55 -0.81 -7.41
C GLY A 167 -17.73 -0.57 -8.91
N GLY A 168 -18.91 -0.13 -9.31
CA GLY A 168 -19.32 0.23 -10.66
C GLY A 168 -20.73 0.83 -10.64
N PRO A 169 -21.23 1.38 -11.77
CA PRO A 169 -22.55 2.00 -11.81
C PRO A 169 -23.67 1.05 -11.37
N GLY A 170 -24.48 1.50 -10.41
CA GLY A 170 -25.59 0.72 -9.85
C GLY A 170 -25.21 -0.34 -8.81
N GLN A 171 -23.93 -0.48 -8.48
CA GLN A 171 -23.50 -1.35 -7.37
C GLN A 171 -23.63 -0.63 -6.02
N LEU A 172 -23.75 -1.40 -4.94
CA LEU A 172 -23.85 -0.86 -3.58
C LEU A 172 -22.60 -0.04 -3.21
N PRO A 173 -22.75 1.07 -2.46
CA PRO A 173 -21.63 1.86 -2.00
C PRO A 173 -20.79 1.08 -0.98
N HIS A 174 -19.48 1.27 -1.03
CA HIS A 174 -18.52 0.57 -0.20
C HIS A 174 -17.36 1.52 0.17
N LEU A 175 -16.88 1.48 1.41
CA LEU A 175 -15.81 2.36 1.89
C LEU A 175 -14.51 2.24 1.08
N ALA A 176 -14.13 1.04 0.63
CA ALA A 176 -12.93 0.84 -0.19
C ALA A 176 -13.03 1.56 -1.54
N THR A 177 -14.14 1.43 -2.25
CA THR A 177 -14.37 2.10 -3.53
C THR A 177 -14.66 3.58 -3.36
N SER A 178 -15.17 4.00 -2.20
CA SER A 178 -15.31 5.41 -1.83
C SER A 178 -13.96 6.07 -1.62
N TYR A 179 -13.03 5.42 -0.91
CA TYR A 179 -11.64 5.84 -0.79
C TYR A 179 -10.98 5.98 -2.17
N ALA A 180 -11.09 4.95 -3.01
CA ALA A 180 -10.48 5.00 -4.33
C ALA A 180 -11.08 6.09 -5.24
N ALA A 181 -12.40 6.27 -5.22
CA ALA A 181 -13.06 7.31 -6.00
C ALA A 181 -12.64 8.71 -5.55
N VAL A 182 -12.67 8.98 -4.23
CA VAL A 182 -12.27 10.28 -3.67
C VAL A 182 -10.79 10.55 -3.96
N ASN A 183 -9.90 9.59 -3.72
CA ASN A 183 -8.49 9.77 -4.03
C ASN A 183 -8.24 9.99 -5.52
N THR A 184 -8.98 9.33 -6.42
CA THR A 184 -8.89 9.60 -7.86
C THR A 184 -9.25 11.06 -8.18
N LEU A 185 -10.37 11.55 -7.63
CA LEU A 185 -10.86 12.92 -7.88
C LEU A 185 -9.92 13.97 -7.27
N VAL A 186 -9.35 13.70 -6.10
CA VAL A 186 -8.32 14.54 -5.48
C VAL A 186 -7.03 14.54 -6.29
N THR A 187 -6.58 13.38 -6.80
CA THR A 187 -5.40 13.32 -7.68
C THR A 187 -5.61 14.09 -8.98
N ILE A 188 -6.83 14.09 -9.53
CA ILE A 188 -7.18 14.95 -10.67
C ILE A 188 -7.08 16.43 -10.29
N GLY A 189 -7.64 16.82 -9.14
CA GLY A 189 -7.46 18.14 -8.54
C GLY A 189 -8.17 19.30 -9.23
N SER A 190 -8.82 19.09 -10.38
CA SER A 190 -9.62 20.13 -11.03
C SER A 190 -10.85 20.52 -10.20
N GLU A 191 -11.30 21.77 -10.34
CA GLU A 191 -12.51 22.27 -9.68
C GLU A 191 -13.71 21.35 -9.96
N ARG A 192 -13.88 20.90 -11.21
CA ARG A 192 -14.93 19.96 -11.58
C ARG A 192 -14.82 18.64 -10.81
N ALA A 193 -13.62 18.07 -10.70
CA ALA A 193 -13.42 16.81 -9.99
C ALA A 193 -13.70 16.97 -8.49
N LEU A 194 -13.17 18.01 -7.85
CA LEU A 194 -13.36 18.27 -6.42
C LEU A 194 -14.82 18.59 -6.08
N SER A 195 -15.48 19.47 -6.84
CA SER A 195 -16.90 19.80 -6.65
C SER A 195 -17.86 18.63 -6.91
N SER A 196 -17.41 17.56 -7.61
CA SER A 196 -18.23 16.36 -7.81
C SER A 196 -18.39 15.51 -6.54
N ILE A 197 -17.56 15.75 -5.52
CA ILE A 197 -17.57 15.03 -4.26
C ILE A 197 -18.69 15.55 -3.35
N LYS A 198 -19.76 14.76 -3.20
CA LYS A 198 -20.90 15.11 -2.34
C LYS A 198 -20.60 14.83 -0.86
N ARG A 199 -19.95 15.78 -0.19
CA ARG A 199 -19.52 15.73 1.23
C ARG A 199 -20.63 15.28 2.19
N ASP A 200 -21.81 15.91 2.14
CA ASP A 200 -22.96 15.55 3.00
C ASP A 200 -23.41 14.10 2.82
N ASN A 201 -23.35 13.59 1.59
CA ASN A 201 -23.75 12.22 1.30
C ASN A 201 -22.69 11.23 1.79
N LEU A 202 -21.40 11.55 1.62
CA LEU A 202 -20.31 10.75 2.20
C LEU A 202 -20.43 10.66 3.72
N TYR A 203 -20.68 11.78 4.39
CA TYR A 203 -20.86 11.81 5.85
C TYR A 203 -22.01 10.90 6.30
N LYS A 204 -23.19 11.01 5.66
CA LYS A 204 -24.35 10.14 5.95
C LYS A 204 -24.05 8.66 5.72
N PHE A 205 -23.33 8.32 4.65
CA PHE A 205 -22.91 6.95 4.38
C PHE A 205 -21.95 6.44 5.45
N MET A 206 -20.97 7.23 5.87
CA MET A 206 -20.04 6.85 6.93
C MET A 206 -20.74 6.64 8.28
N LEU A 207 -21.70 7.50 8.64
CA LEU A 207 -22.53 7.29 9.83
C LEU A 207 -23.35 5.99 9.75
N LEU A 208 -23.88 5.65 8.57
CA LEU A 208 -24.55 4.36 8.36
C LEU A 208 -23.60 3.18 8.54
N MET A 209 -22.34 3.33 8.13
CA MET A 209 -21.30 2.31 8.28
C MET A 209 -20.74 2.22 9.70
N LYS A 210 -21.00 3.21 10.56
CA LYS A 210 -20.50 3.24 11.93
C LYS A 210 -21.08 2.07 12.74
N ASP A 211 -20.23 1.22 13.27
CA ASP A 211 -20.64 0.08 14.08
C ASP A 211 -20.56 0.38 15.59
N LYS A 212 -21.38 -0.32 16.37
CA LYS A 212 -21.40 -0.23 17.85
C LYS A 212 -20.06 -0.58 18.52
N SER A 213 -19.18 -1.31 17.83
CA SER A 213 -17.83 -1.61 18.30
C SER A 213 -16.91 -0.38 18.33
N GLY A 214 -17.30 0.71 17.66
CA GLY A 214 -16.46 1.88 17.39
C GLY A 214 -15.80 1.84 16.01
N ALA A 215 -15.72 0.66 15.37
CA ALA A 215 -15.23 0.51 14.00
C ALA A 215 -16.25 0.95 12.94
N PHE A 216 -15.93 0.68 11.68
CA PHE A 216 -16.84 0.82 10.54
C PHE A 216 -17.05 -0.53 9.84
N ARG A 217 -18.21 -0.69 9.21
CA ARG A 217 -18.49 -1.75 8.23
C ARG A 217 -18.03 -1.29 6.85
N MET A 218 -17.55 -2.22 6.05
CA MET A 218 -17.11 -1.93 4.69
C MET A 218 -18.22 -1.46 3.75
N HIS A 219 -19.42 -2.01 3.91
CA HIS A 219 -20.67 -1.62 3.26
C HIS A 219 -21.86 -2.12 4.12
N ASP A 220 -23.11 -1.84 3.72
CA ASP A 220 -24.27 -2.36 4.43
C ASP A 220 -24.27 -3.90 4.47
N GLY A 221 -24.32 -4.48 5.66
CA GLY A 221 -24.17 -5.92 5.90
C GLY A 221 -22.76 -6.49 5.67
N GLY A 222 -21.76 -5.66 5.38
CA GLY A 222 -20.38 -6.06 5.11
C GLY A 222 -19.56 -6.39 6.36
N GLU A 223 -18.31 -6.78 6.13
CA GLU A 223 -17.33 -7.08 7.16
C GLU A 223 -16.86 -5.84 7.92
N ILE A 224 -16.27 -6.06 9.10
CA ILE A 224 -15.67 -5.03 9.93
C ILE A 224 -14.19 -5.40 10.09
N ASP A 225 -13.31 -4.56 9.58
CA ASP A 225 -11.89 -4.66 9.82
C ASP A 225 -11.22 -3.28 9.76
N VAL A 226 -9.93 -3.22 10.07
CA VAL A 226 -9.16 -1.96 10.11
C VAL A 226 -9.14 -1.21 8.76
N ARG A 227 -9.40 -1.87 7.61
CA ARG A 227 -9.53 -1.15 6.32
C ARG A 227 -10.75 -0.25 6.33
N ALA A 228 -11.87 -0.69 6.88
CA ALA A 228 -13.07 0.12 6.99
C ALA A 228 -12.80 1.38 7.83
N CYS A 229 -12.09 1.23 8.95
CA CYS A 229 -11.67 2.37 9.77
C CYS A 229 -10.81 3.35 8.98
N TYR A 230 -9.73 2.88 8.35
CA TYR A 230 -8.84 3.76 7.59
C TYR A 230 -9.53 4.45 6.43
N THR A 231 -10.27 3.71 5.61
CA THR A 231 -10.93 4.27 4.43
C THR A 231 -12.00 5.31 4.80
N ALA A 232 -12.76 5.10 5.88
CA ALA A 232 -13.69 6.11 6.40
C ALA A 232 -12.96 7.35 6.94
N ILE A 233 -12.00 7.17 7.84
CA ILE A 233 -11.27 8.28 8.48
C ILE A 233 -10.44 9.07 7.49
N SER A 234 -9.77 8.38 6.55
CA SER A 234 -8.94 9.00 5.51
C SER A 234 -9.79 9.88 4.59
N VAL A 235 -10.92 9.37 4.08
CA VAL A 235 -11.82 10.18 3.23
C VAL A 235 -12.42 11.32 4.03
N ALA A 236 -12.91 11.07 5.23
CA ALA A 236 -13.55 12.09 6.05
C ALA A 236 -12.59 13.25 6.37
N SER A 237 -11.34 12.93 6.71
CA SER A 237 -10.30 13.93 6.97
C SER A 237 -9.94 14.69 5.70
N LEU A 238 -9.71 13.99 4.59
CA LEU A 238 -9.28 14.57 3.32
C LEU A 238 -10.29 15.57 2.74
N VAL A 239 -11.59 15.30 2.87
CA VAL A 239 -12.66 16.17 2.37
C VAL A 239 -13.28 17.06 3.46
N ASN A 240 -12.58 17.20 4.59
CA ASN A 240 -12.93 18.09 5.70
C ASN A 240 -14.36 17.86 6.24
N ILE A 241 -14.69 16.62 6.57
CA ILE A 241 -15.96 16.20 7.21
C ILE A 241 -15.77 15.28 8.42
N LEU A 242 -14.52 15.07 8.86
CA LEU A 242 -14.22 14.27 10.05
C LEU A 242 -14.56 15.05 11.32
N ASP A 243 -15.36 14.43 12.19
CA ASP A 243 -15.77 14.98 13.48
C ASP A 243 -15.70 13.93 14.60
N ASP A 244 -16.08 14.34 15.81
CA ASP A 244 -16.09 13.48 16.98
C ASP A 244 -17.06 12.29 16.85
N GLU A 245 -18.14 12.42 16.08
CA GLU A 245 -19.12 11.33 15.90
C GLU A 245 -18.52 10.20 15.06
N LEU A 246 -17.87 10.54 13.95
CA LEU A 246 -17.15 9.57 13.12
C LEU A 246 -15.94 8.99 13.86
N ALA A 247 -15.18 9.84 14.57
CA ALA A 247 -13.98 9.43 15.31
C ALA A 247 -14.27 8.53 16.53
N LYS A 248 -15.46 8.66 17.14
CA LYS A 248 -15.80 8.01 18.41
C LYS A 248 -15.51 6.52 18.43
N GLY A 249 -14.58 6.11 19.30
CA GLY A 249 -14.26 4.70 19.57
C GLY A 249 -13.42 3.99 18.49
N VAL A 250 -13.06 4.67 17.40
CA VAL A 250 -12.27 4.07 16.30
C VAL A 250 -10.88 3.66 16.80
N GLY A 251 -10.18 4.54 17.52
CA GLY A 251 -8.84 4.19 17.98
C GLY A 251 -8.81 3.13 19.07
N ASN A 252 -9.88 2.97 19.86
CA ASN A 252 -9.99 1.84 20.79
C ASN A 252 -10.11 0.51 20.04
N TYR A 253 -10.88 0.47 18.95
CA TYR A 253 -10.98 -0.71 18.09
C TYR A 253 -9.63 -1.02 17.43
N ILE A 254 -8.96 -0.01 16.84
CA ILE A 254 -7.65 -0.20 16.21
C ILE A 254 -6.60 -0.68 17.22
N ALA A 255 -6.54 -0.08 18.41
CA ALA A 255 -5.62 -0.51 19.47
C ALA A 255 -5.84 -1.97 19.87
N SER A 256 -7.10 -2.43 19.93
CA SER A 256 -7.41 -3.84 20.17
C SER A 256 -6.99 -4.80 19.05
N CYS A 257 -6.65 -4.27 17.87
CA CYS A 257 -6.12 -5.04 16.74
C CYS A 257 -4.58 -5.12 16.75
N GLN A 258 -3.87 -4.38 17.63
CA GLN A 258 -2.43 -4.54 17.77
C GLN A 258 -2.11 -5.90 18.41
N THR A 259 -1.20 -6.64 17.79
CA THR A 259 -0.90 -8.03 18.18
C THR A 259 0.33 -8.11 19.08
N TYR A 260 0.58 -9.30 19.64
CA TYR A 260 1.82 -9.58 20.36
C TYR A 260 3.09 -9.41 19.50
N GLU A 261 2.98 -9.46 18.18
CA GLU A 261 4.11 -9.26 17.28
C GLU A 261 4.54 -7.78 17.20
N GLY A 262 3.65 -6.85 17.59
CA GLY A 262 3.82 -5.40 17.51
C GLY A 262 3.05 -4.75 16.34
N GLY A 263 2.84 -5.48 15.24
CA GLY A 263 2.01 -5.02 14.12
C GLY A 263 0.51 -5.11 14.40
N ILE A 264 -0.31 -4.53 13.51
CA ILE A 264 -1.77 -4.47 13.63
C ILE A 264 -2.40 -5.49 12.67
N ALA A 265 -3.39 -6.21 13.16
CA ALA A 265 -4.19 -7.15 12.40
C ALA A 265 -5.45 -6.50 11.82
N GLY A 266 -6.16 -7.20 10.93
CA GLY A 266 -7.44 -6.69 10.38
C GLY A 266 -8.54 -6.64 11.43
N GLU A 267 -8.54 -7.60 12.34
CA GLU A 267 -9.50 -7.76 13.42
C GLU A 267 -8.76 -8.15 14.71
N PRO A 268 -9.35 -7.93 15.89
CA PRO A 268 -8.74 -8.35 17.14
C PRO A 268 -8.39 -9.84 17.15
N SER A 269 -7.21 -10.18 17.65
CA SER A 269 -6.65 -11.54 17.74
C SER A 269 -6.22 -12.19 16.42
N ALA A 270 -6.35 -11.51 15.27
CA ALA A 270 -5.79 -12.00 14.01
C ALA A 270 -4.27 -11.71 13.90
N GLU A 271 -3.62 -12.23 12.87
CA GLU A 271 -2.18 -12.04 12.62
C GLU A 271 -1.85 -10.61 12.17
N ALA A 272 -0.71 -10.06 12.62
CA ALA A 272 -0.25 -8.74 12.18
C ALA A 272 0.01 -8.75 10.66
N HIS A 273 -0.34 -7.67 9.96
CA HIS A 273 -0.21 -7.60 8.50
C HIS A 273 0.08 -6.19 8.01
N GLY A 274 1.04 -6.03 7.09
CA GLY A 274 1.51 -4.71 6.62
C GLY A 274 0.40 -3.77 6.17
N GLY A 275 -0.53 -4.28 5.35
CA GLY A 275 -1.71 -3.51 4.92
C GLY A 275 -2.59 -3.02 6.09
N TYR A 276 -2.87 -3.89 7.07
CA TYR A 276 -3.68 -3.50 8.25
C TYR A 276 -2.89 -2.64 9.23
N THR A 277 -1.59 -2.86 9.39
CA THR A 277 -0.65 -1.99 10.13
C THR A 277 -0.64 -0.58 9.57
N PHE A 278 -0.53 -0.41 8.24
CA PHE A 278 -0.64 0.91 7.62
C PHE A 278 -2.01 1.54 7.88
N CYS A 279 -3.09 0.82 7.60
CA CYS A 279 -4.45 1.32 7.78
C CYS A 279 -4.68 1.79 9.24
N GLY A 280 -4.29 0.97 10.20
CA GLY A 280 -4.42 1.27 11.62
C GLY A 280 -3.56 2.46 12.03
N LEU A 281 -2.27 2.44 11.72
CA LEU A 281 -1.36 3.52 12.10
C LEU A 281 -1.77 4.86 11.47
N ALA A 282 -2.06 4.88 10.17
CA ALA A 282 -2.46 6.11 9.48
C ALA A 282 -3.78 6.68 10.04
N ALA A 283 -4.77 5.82 10.32
CA ALA A 283 -6.01 6.25 10.97
C ALA A 283 -5.75 6.80 12.39
N MET A 284 -4.88 6.17 13.18
CA MET A 284 -4.53 6.65 14.52
C MET A 284 -3.83 8.01 14.49
N VAL A 285 -2.99 8.26 13.48
CA VAL A 285 -2.41 9.60 13.24
C VAL A 285 -3.51 10.61 12.94
N LEU A 286 -4.41 10.30 12.00
CA LEU A 286 -5.51 11.20 11.60
C LEU A 286 -6.52 11.47 12.72
N LEU A 287 -6.64 10.56 13.68
CA LEU A 287 -7.48 10.72 14.87
C LEU A 287 -6.75 11.43 16.03
N ASN A 288 -5.43 11.64 15.91
CA ASN A 288 -4.58 12.08 17.01
C ASN A 288 -4.71 11.20 18.27
N GLU A 289 -4.73 9.87 18.07
CA GLU A 289 -4.87 8.85 19.13
C GLU A 289 -3.72 7.83 19.13
N VAL A 290 -2.58 8.17 18.52
CA VAL A 290 -1.42 7.27 18.34
C VAL A 290 -0.90 6.72 19.68
N GLU A 291 -1.05 7.46 20.77
CA GLU A 291 -0.64 7.09 22.13
C GLU A 291 -1.32 5.82 22.66
N LYS A 292 -2.41 5.37 22.04
CA LYS A 292 -3.07 4.10 22.38
C LYS A 292 -2.36 2.88 21.79
N LEU A 293 -1.39 3.07 20.89
CA LEU A 293 -0.57 2.00 20.33
C LEU A 293 0.75 1.86 21.09
N ASP A 294 1.24 0.64 21.22
CA ASP A 294 2.62 0.37 21.58
C ASP A 294 3.52 0.64 20.35
N LEU A 295 3.92 1.90 20.19
CA LEU A 295 4.77 2.35 19.08
C LEU A 295 6.13 1.63 19.02
N PRO A 296 6.87 1.43 20.13
CA PRO A 296 8.13 0.69 20.09
C PRO A 296 8.01 -0.71 19.49
N SER A 297 7.00 -1.51 19.89
CA SER A 297 6.83 -2.85 19.30
C SER A 297 6.36 -2.79 17.85
N LEU A 298 5.53 -1.81 17.48
CA LEU A 298 5.12 -1.58 16.09
C LEU A 298 6.34 -1.25 15.19
N ILE A 299 7.19 -0.33 15.62
CA ILE A 299 8.41 0.05 14.89
C ILE A 299 9.32 -1.16 14.72
N GLY A 300 9.55 -1.91 15.80
CA GLY A 300 10.29 -3.16 15.76
C GLY A 300 9.70 -4.11 14.72
N TRP A 301 8.40 -4.38 14.80
CA TRP A 301 7.73 -5.29 13.88
C TRP A 301 7.88 -4.86 12.41
N VAL A 302 7.57 -3.60 12.07
CA VAL A 302 7.62 -3.12 10.67
C VAL A 302 9.05 -3.15 10.14
N ALA A 303 10.06 -2.78 10.94
CA ALA A 303 11.47 -2.82 10.52
C ALA A 303 11.91 -4.25 10.12
N PHE A 304 11.50 -5.27 10.88
CA PHE A 304 11.77 -6.69 10.58
C PHE A 304 10.99 -7.25 9.38
N ARG A 305 10.22 -6.42 8.66
CA ARG A 305 9.54 -6.82 7.42
C ARG A 305 10.38 -6.58 6.18
N GLN A 306 11.50 -5.86 6.27
CA GLN A 306 12.42 -5.75 5.14
C GLN A 306 13.28 -7.02 5.07
N GLY A 307 13.14 -7.78 3.97
CA GLY A 307 13.82 -9.05 3.76
C GLY A 307 15.21 -8.89 3.15
N VAL A 308 15.92 -10.01 2.99
CA VAL A 308 17.24 -10.07 2.33
C VAL A 308 17.17 -9.71 0.84
N GLU A 309 15.99 -9.88 0.23
CA GLU A 309 15.67 -9.45 -1.11
C GLU A 309 15.63 -7.92 -1.25
N CYS A 310 15.73 -7.19 -0.13
CA CYS A 310 15.65 -5.73 0.02
C CYS A 310 14.24 -5.12 -0.10
N GLY A 311 13.25 -5.89 -0.58
CA GLY A 311 11.83 -5.53 -0.50
C GLY A 311 11.20 -5.90 0.85
N PHE A 312 9.91 -5.63 0.99
CA PHE A 312 9.14 -5.93 2.19
C PHE A 312 8.24 -7.17 2.05
N GLN A 313 8.09 -7.92 3.13
CA GLN A 313 7.06 -8.95 3.28
C GLN A 313 5.85 -8.42 4.08
N GLY A 314 4.66 -8.93 3.77
CA GLY A 314 3.45 -8.50 4.47
C GLY A 314 3.35 -8.96 5.92
N ARG A 315 3.92 -10.13 6.22
CA ARG A 315 3.81 -10.82 7.51
C ARG A 315 5.02 -11.68 7.80
N THR A 316 5.21 -12.04 9.06
CA THR A 316 6.31 -12.90 9.51
C THR A 316 6.34 -14.22 8.73
N ASN A 317 7.51 -14.65 8.27
CA ASN A 317 7.70 -15.90 7.51
C ASN A 317 6.89 -16.02 6.19
N LYS A 318 6.51 -14.89 5.58
CA LYS A 318 5.95 -14.83 4.22
C LYS A 318 6.95 -14.17 3.26
N LEU A 319 6.74 -14.39 1.98
CA LEU A 319 7.62 -13.92 0.91
C LEU A 319 7.55 -12.39 0.78
N VAL A 320 8.65 -11.79 0.30
CA VAL A 320 8.68 -10.42 -0.20
C VAL A 320 7.62 -10.18 -1.28
N ASP A 321 7.04 -8.98 -1.34
CA ASP A 321 6.10 -8.56 -2.38
C ASP A 321 6.16 -7.04 -2.58
N GLY A 322 6.22 -6.63 -3.85
CA GLY A 322 6.37 -5.25 -4.29
C GLY A 322 5.31 -4.30 -3.74
N CYS A 323 4.07 -4.73 -3.51
CA CYS A 323 3.05 -3.83 -2.97
C CYS A 323 3.35 -3.38 -1.53
N TYR A 324 4.08 -4.19 -0.74
CA TYR A 324 4.49 -3.79 0.61
C TYR A 324 5.58 -2.73 0.62
N SER A 325 6.15 -2.39 -0.53
CA SER A 325 6.99 -1.19 -0.67
C SER A 325 6.24 0.05 -0.18
N PHE A 326 4.93 0.14 -0.44
CA PHE A 326 4.09 1.18 0.15
C PHE A 326 3.58 0.76 1.53
N TRP A 327 2.88 -0.37 1.67
CA TRP A 327 2.19 -0.68 2.93
C TRP A 327 3.11 -0.76 4.14
N GLN A 328 4.31 -1.35 4.01
CA GLN A 328 5.30 -1.35 5.10
C GLN A 328 6.18 -0.09 5.05
N GLY A 329 6.62 0.33 3.87
CA GLY A 329 7.51 1.49 3.70
C GLY A 329 6.89 2.79 4.21
N ALA A 330 5.62 3.04 3.92
CA ALA A 330 4.88 4.18 4.44
C ALA A 330 4.64 4.03 5.95
N ALA A 331 4.27 2.84 6.44
CA ALA A 331 4.06 2.62 7.88
C ALA A 331 5.32 2.94 8.71
N ILE A 332 6.51 2.51 8.27
CA ILE A 332 7.76 2.84 8.96
C ILE A 332 8.14 4.32 8.81
N ALA A 333 7.85 4.95 7.67
CA ALA A 333 8.06 6.39 7.48
C ALA A 333 7.15 7.23 8.39
N LEU A 334 5.89 6.81 8.58
CA LEU A 334 4.97 7.42 9.54
C LEU A 334 5.50 7.28 10.97
N ALA A 335 5.89 6.06 11.36
CA ALA A 335 6.41 5.80 12.70
C ALA A 335 7.70 6.58 13.00
N GLN A 336 8.57 6.74 11.99
CA GLN A 336 9.78 7.57 12.08
C GLN A 336 9.47 9.04 12.40
N LYS A 337 8.49 9.65 11.71
CA LYS A 337 8.06 11.03 12.00
C LYS A 337 7.48 11.15 13.42
N LEU A 338 6.70 10.16 13.87
CA LEU A 338 6.09 10.16 15.21
C LEU A 338 7.13 10.14 16.33
N MET A 339 8.24 9.42 16.16
CA MET A 339 9.34 9.41 17.13
C MET A 339 9.97 10.79 17.34
N ALA A 340 10.06 11.61 16.29
CA ALA A 340 10.63 12.95 16.38
C ALA A 340 9.76 13.90 17.22
N GLY A 341 8.43 13.70 17.23
CA GLY A 341 7.50 14.52 18.02
C GLY A 341 7.49 14.19 19.52
N SER A 342 7.68 12.91 19.88
CA SER A 342 7.67 12.47 21.28
C SER A 342 8.86 13.02 22.10
N ASP A 343 10.02 13.25 21.45
CA ASP A 343 11.20 13.81 22.10
C ASP A 343 11.05 15.30 22.46
N GLU A 344 10.24 16.07 21.72
CA GLU A 344 9.99 17.48 22.06
C GLU A 344 9.03 17.64 23.24
N GLN A 345 8.00 16.79 23.34
CA GLN A 345 7.07 16.76 24.48
C GLN A 345 7.75 16.26 25.77
N SER A 346 8.66 15.28 25.65
CA SER A 346 9.49 14.80 26.77
C SER A 346 10.40 15.92 27.32
N LYS A 347 11.02 16.73 26.45
CA LYS A 347 11.91 17.82 26.86
C LYS A 347 11.20 19.01 27.55
N GLN A 348 9.92 19.23 27.28
CA GLN A 348 9.12 20.27 27.97
C GLN A 348 8.64 19.86 29.38
N SER A 349 8.79 18.58 29.75
CA SER A 349 8.28 18.05 31.03
C SER A 349 9.35 17.83 32.12
N GLN A 350 10.59 18.27 31.91
CA GLN A 350 11.61 18.28 32.96
C GLN A 350 11.77 19.67 33.60
N PRO A 351 11.33 19.88 34.86
CA PRO A 351 11.74 21.05 35.61
C PRO A 351 13.20 20.88 36.02
N SER A 352 14.06 21.78 35.55
CA SER A 352 15.43 21.92 36.00
C SER A 352 15.44 22.13 37.52
N LYS A 353 15.75 21.08 38.29
CA LYS A 353 16.06 21.20 39.72
C LYS A 353 17.42 21.87 39.87
N LEU A 354 17.40 23.19 40.02
CA LEU A 354 18.48 23.91 40.71
C LEU A 354 17.99 24.25 42.12
N SER A 355 18.80 23.85 43.08
CA SER A 355 18.56 23.91 44.52
C SER A 355 18.50 25.33 45.09
N SER A 356 17.50 25.59 45.94
CA SER A 356 17.68 26.39 47.16
C SER A 356 16.55 26.11 48.14
N VAL A 357 16.93 25.84 49.38
CA VAL A 357 16.08 25.58 50.55
C VAL A 357 15.63 26.93 51.13
N ASP A 358 14.34 27.11 51.43
CA ASP A 358 13.85 27.61 52.73
C ASP A 358 12.32 27.88 52.77
N ASP A 359 11.70 27.21 53.75
CA ASP A 359 10.73 27.65 54.77
C ASP A 359 9.24 28.02 54.51
N SER A 360 8.41 27.35 55.33
CA SER A 360 7.14 27.73 55.99
C SER A 360 5.81 28.04 55.26
N CYS A 361 4.86 27.12 55.50
CA CYS A 361 3.45 27.24 55.92
C CYS A 361 2.50 28.30 55.30
N GLY A 362 1.39 27.83 54.70
CA GLY A 362 0.18 28.63 54.44
C GLY A 362 -0.96 27.83 53.81
N THR A 363 -2.07 27.70 54.53
CA THR A 363 -3.36 27.12 54.10
C THR A 363 -4.07 27.97 53.05
N SER A 364 -4.69 27.37 52.02
CA SER A 364 -6.05 27.73 51.53
C SER A 364 -6.47 26.91 50.30
N SER A 365 -7.77 26.92 50.08
CA SER A 365 -8.62 26.01 49.34
C SER A 365 -8.69 26.22 47.82
N SER A 366 -9.33 25.24 47.18
CA SER A 366 -10.19 25.34 46.00
C SER A 366 -9.54 25.70 44.66
N GLY A 367 -9.43 24.68 43.81
CA GLY A 367 -9.40 24.81 42.36
C GLY A 367 -9.90 23.50 41.76
N LEU A 368 -11.20 23.41 41.46
CA LEU A 368 -11.71 22.43 40.51
C LEU A 368 -10.98 22.68 39.19
N ALA A 369 -10.04 21.82 38.84
CA ALA A 369 -9.45 21.81 37.52
C ALA A 369 -10.55 21.35 36.55
N SER A 370 -11.17 22.32 35.88
CA SER A 370 -11.92 22.11 34.66
C SER A 370 -10.98 21.43 33.67
N GLU A 371 -11.22 20.14 33.41
CA GLU A 371 -10.70 19.44 32.24
C GLU A 371 -11.21 20.21 31.02
N LYS A 372 -10.38 21.12 30.50
CA LYS A 372 -10.58 21.66 29.17
C LYS A 372 -10.38 20.51 28.20
N SER A 373 -11.48 19.87 27.80
CA SER A 373 -11.56 19.06 26.60
C SER A 373 -11.06 19.92 25.44
N SER A 374 -9.79 19.78 25.08
CA SER A 374 -9.25 20.41 23.88
C SER A 374 -9.96 19.79 22.69
N VAL A 375 -10.85 20.55 22.06
CA VAL A 375 -11.50 20.15 20.81
C VAL A 375 -10.40 19.85 19.80
N VAL A 376 -10.36 18.62 19.27
CA VAL A 376 -9.38 18.21 18.27
C VAL A 376 -9.77 18.83 16.93
N ASP A 377 -8.86 19.59 16.32
CA ASP A 377 -9.06 20.17 14.99
C ASP A 377 -8.60 19.16 13.93
N TYR A 378 -9.47 18.20 13.60
CA TYR A 378 -9.14 17.10 12.68
C TYR A 378 -8.71 17.57 11.29
N ALA A 379 -9.18 18.74 10.85
CA ALA A 379 -8.86 19.29 9.53
C ALA A 379 -7.34 19.53 9.40
N LYS A 380 -6.70 20.04 10.46
CA LYS A 380 -5.28 20.42 10.40
C LYS A 380 -4.31 19.26 10.56
N ILE A 381 -4.74 18.11 11.07
CA ILE A 381 -3.83 17.00 11.43
C ILE A 381 -2.97 16.55 10.24
N GLY A 382 -3.59 16.27 9.08
CA GLY A 382 -2.85 15.85 7.90
C GLY A 382 -1.86 16.92 7.41
N PHE A 383 -2.30 18.17 7.37
CA PHE A 383 -1.49 19.30 6.92
C PHE A 383 -0.30 19.57 7.85
N ASP A 384 -0.54 19.58 9.16
CA ASP A 384 0.51 19.78 10.17
C ASP A 384 1.49 18.60 10.23
N PHE A 385 1.02 17.37 9.97
CA PHE A 385 1.87 16.17 9.89
C PHE A 385 2.97 16.30 8.83
N MET A 386 2.68 16.93 7.69
CA MET A 386 3.69 17.15 6.65
C MET A 386 4.73 18.20 7.05
N LYS A 387 4.32 19.23 7.80
CA LYS A 387 5.23 20.28 8.31
C LYS A 387 6.20 19.80 9.37
N GLN A 388 5.91 18.70 10.06
CA GLN A 388 6.81 18.13 11.04
C GLN A 388 8.11 17.65 10.38
N SER A 389 9.23 18.26 10.77
CA SER A 389 10.55 17.87 10.28
C SER A 389 10.92 16.48 10.79
N ASN A 390 11.44 15.67 9.88
CA ASN A 390 12.04 14.40 10.22
C ASN A 390 13.42 14.64 10.85
N GLN A 391 13.55 14.37 12.15
CA GLN A 391 14.80 14.60 12.90
C GLN A 391 15.73 13.38 12.90
N ILE A 392 15.23 12.23 12.43
CA ILE A 392 15.94 10.94 12.45
C ILE A 392 16.06 10.45 11.00
N GLY A 393 17.21 9.86 10.65
CA GLY A 393 17.41 9.22 9.34
C GLY A 393 16.44 8.03 9.13
N PRO A 394 16.41 7.44 7.91
CA PRO A 394 15.45 6.39 7.58
C PRO A 394 15.59 5.18 8.52
N LEU A 395 14.48 4.71 9.08
CA LEU A 395 14.44 3.52 9.95
C LEU A 395 14.43 2.18 9.17
N PHE A 396 14.60 2.25 7.85
CA PHE A 396 14.69 1.11 6.93
C PHE A 396 15.75 1.38 5.88
N HIS A 397 16.19 0.33 5.19
CA HIS A 397 17.15 0.47 4.09
C HIS A 397 16.44 0.99 2.83
N ASN A 398 16.26 2.31 2.77
CA ASN A 398 15.52 2.97 1.70
C ASN A 398 16.15 2.78 0.31
N ILE A 399 17.47 2.90 0.16
CA ILE A 399 18.17 2.62 -1.12
C ILE A 399 18.02 1.15 -1.54
N ALA A 400 18.03 0.22 -0.58
CA ALA A 400 17.83 -1.19 -0.87
C ALA A 400 16.40 -1.47 -1.37
N LEU A 401 15.40 -0.77 -0.83
CA LEU A 401 14.03 -0.85 -1.34
C LEU A 401 13.94 -0.36 -2.78
N GLN A 402 14.59 0.76 -3.11
CA GLN A 402 14.67 1.25 -4.51
C GLN A 402 15.28 0.19 -5.43
N GLN A 403 16.34 -0.49 -4.98
CA GLN A 403 16.97 -1.57 -5.73
C GLN A 403 16.00 -2.72 -6.04
N TYR A 404 15.21 -3.17 -5.06
CA TYR A 404 14.23 -4.21 -5.26
C TYR A 404 13.16 -3.78 -6.28
N ILE A 405 12.63 -2.56 -6.16
CA ILE A 405 11.58 -2.06 -7.06
C ILE A 405 12.10 -1.98 -8.50
N LEU A 406 13.24 -1.32 -8.70
CA LEU A 406 13.81 -1.08 -10.03
C LEU A 406 14.23 -2.37 -10.73
N LEU A 407 14.76 -3.36 -10.01
CA LEU A 407 15.30 -4.58 -10.62
C LEU A 407 14.32 -5.76 -10.64
N CYS A 408 13.49 -5.89 -9.61
CA CYS A 408 12.67 -7.08 -9.41
C CYS A 408 11.20 -6.84 -9.77
N ALA A 409 10.68 -5.62 -9.59
CA ALA A 409 9.27 -5.30 -9.78
C ALA A 409 8.94 -4.75 -11.18
N GLN A 410 9.88 -4.14 -11.90
CA GLN A 410 9.62 -3.65 -13.27
C GLN A 410 9.38 -4.80 -14.27
N VAL A 411 8.49 -4.54 -15.23
CA VAL A 411 8.26 -5.41 -16.39
C VAL A 411 8.64 -4.65 -17.68
N PRO A 412 9.41 -5.24 -18.61
CA PRO A 412 9.93 -4.54 -19.79
C PRO A 412 8.87 -3.86 -20.66
N GLU A 413 7.70 -4.45 -20.78
CA GLU A 413 6.60 -3.90 -21.57
C GLU A 413 5.80 -2.81 -20.83
N GLY A 414 6.22 -2.40 -19.63
CA GLY A 414 5.52 -1.44 -18.77
C GLY A 414 4.84 -2.07 -17.54
N GLY A 415 4.49 -1.26 -16.55
CA GLY A 415 3.87 -1.72 -15.31
C GLY A 415 4.82 -2.45 -14.36
N LEU A 416 4.37 -2.63 -13.12
CA LEU A 416 5.11 -3.30 -12.07
C LEU A 416 4.31 -4.49 -11.51
N ARG A 417 5.01 -5.37 -10.78
CA ARG A 417 4.49 -6.65 -10.26
C ARG A 417 4.87 -6.87 -8.80
N ASP A 418 4.26 -7.89 -8.22
CA ASP A 418 4.60 -8.48 -6.92
C ASP A 418 6.11 -8.82 -6.81
N LYS A 419 6.57 -9.81 -7.59
CA LYS A 419 7.94 -10.34 -7.53
C LYS A 419 8.34 -10.99 -8.86
N PRO A 420 9.62 -11.32 -9.08
CA PRO A 420 10.06 -12.04 -10.27
C PRO A 420 9.28 -13.33 -10.51
N GLY A 421 8.78 -13.50 -11.74
CA GLY A 421 7.93 -14.64 -12.15
C GLY A 421 6.43 -14.40 -11.99
N LYS A 422 6.00 -13.25 -11.48
CA LYS A 422 4.60 -12.81 -11.48
C LYS A 422 4.30 -11.89 -12.65
N ASN A 423 3.03 -11.83 -13.05
CA ASN A 423 2.54 -10.88 -14.04
C ASN A 423 2.43 -9.48 -13.40
N ARG A 424 2.54 -8.44 -14.23
CA ARG A 424 2.19 -7.08 -13.84
C ARG A 424 0.69 -6.92 -13.64
N ASP A 425 0.30 -5.94 -12.83
CA ASP A 425 -1.06 -5.44 -12.72
C ASP A 425 -1.06 -3.97 -12.26
N HIS A 426 -2.22 -3.31 -12.31
CA HIS A 426 -2.33 -1.89 -11.96
C HIS A 426 -2.16 -1.64 -10.45
N TYR A 427 -2.58 -2.59 -9.61
CA TYR A 427 -2.41 -2.52 -8.15
C TYR A 427 -0.93 -2.45 -7.76
N HIS A 428 -0.11 -3.41 -8.22
CA HIS A 428 1.32 -3.41 -7.94
C HIS A 428 2.03 -2.23 -8.60
N SER A 429 1.58 -1.81 -9.79
CA SER A 429 2.13 -0.60 -10.42
C SER A 429 1.97 0.62 -9.52
N CYS A 430 0.77 0.86 -8.99
CA CYS A 430 0.50 1.93 -8.04
C CYS A 430 1.39 1.82 -6.79
N TYR A 431 1.33 0.69 -6.08
CA TYR A 431 1.97 0.59 -4.76
C TYR A 431 3.50 0.41 -4.81
N CYS A 432 4.06 -0.12 -5.89
CA CYS A 432 5.51 -0.08 -6.11
C CYS A 432 5.99 1.35 -6.37
N LEU A 433 5.27 2.14 -7.19
CA LEU A 433 5.63 3.55 -7.43
C LEU A 433 5.44 4.39 -6.16
N SER A 434 4.35 4.20 -5.41
CA SER A 434 4.16 4.85 -4.11
C SER A 434 5.29 4.51 -3.13
N GLY A 435 5.69 3.24 -3.05
CA GLY A 435 6.81 2.82 -2.20
C GLY A 435 8.17 3.36 -2.66
N LEU A 436 8.37 3.50 -3.97
CA LEU A 436 9.55 4.13 -4.54
C LEU A 436 9.60 5.60 -4.13
N SER A 437 8.51 6.36 -4.29
CA SER A 437 8.39 7.73 -3.79
C SER A 437 8.69 7.81 -2.29
N VAL A 438 8.06 6.99 -1.44
CA VAL A 438 8.36 6.97 0.00
C VAL A 438 9.85 6.79 0.29
N SER A 439 10.51 5.85 -0.40
CA SER A 439 11.94 5.57 -0.18
C SER A 439 12.90 6.67 -0.65
N GLN A 440 12.49 7.49 -1.62
CA GLN A 440 13.27 8.62 -2.13
C GLN A 440 13.22 9.80 -1.13
N TYR A 441 12.08 9.99 -0.47
CA TYR A 441 11.84 11.10 0.45
C TYR A 441 12.07 10.76 1.94
N SER A 442 12.15 9.47 2.31
CA SER A 442 12.26 9.03 3.72
C SER A 442 13.52 9.50 4.47
N ALA A 443 14.57 9.87 3.74
CA ALA A 443 15.84 10.32 4.30
C ALA A 443 15.97 11.86 4.38
N MET A 444 14.96 12.60 3.94
CA MET A 444 14.99 14.06 3.95
C MET A 444 14.83 14.60 5.37
N THR A 445 15.82 15.37 5.81
CA THR A 445 15.81 16.10 7.10
C THR A 445 15.71 17.60 6.79
N GLY A 446 14.54 18.20 7.02
CA GLY A 446 14.29 19.64 6.82
C GLY A 446 13.32 19.97 5.67
N SER A 447 13.19 21.27 5.37
CA SER A 447 12.17 21.83 4.48
C SER A 447 12.55 21.87 2.99
N VAL A 448 13.50 21.04 2.56
CA VAL A 448 13.89 20.99 1.13
C VAL A 448 12.77 20.32 0.35
N SER A 449 12.40 20.84 -0.82
CA SER A 449 11.30 20.29 -1.62
C SER A 449 11.67 19.03 -2.41
N CYS A 450 12.97 18.80 -2.68
CA CYS A 450 13.43 17.67 -3.50
C CYS A 450 14.54 16.87 -2.80
N PRO A 451 14.58 15.53 -2.96
CA PRO A 451 15.66 14.70 -2.44
C PRO A 451 17.01 15.01 -3.11
N LEU A 452 18.09 14.97 -2.34
CA LEU A 452 19.45 15.04 -2.90
C LEU A 452 19.77 13.76 -3.72
N PRO A 453 20.65 13.83 -4.74
CA PRO A 453 20.99 12.67 -5.58
C PRO A 453 21.49 11.44 -4.80
N GLN A 454 22.09 11.62 -3.62
CA GLN A 454 22.54 10.52 -2.77
C GLN A 454 21.40 9.65 -2.21
N HIS A 455 20.16 10.16 -2.22
CA HIS A 455 18.96 9.44 -1.80
C HIS A 455 18.26 8.75 -2.98
N MET A 456 18.85 8.82 -4.17
CA MET A 456 18.33 8.27 -5.41
C MET A 456 19.24 7.14 -5.90
N LEU A 457 18.69 5.95 -6.10
CA LEU A 457 19.37 4.86 -6.77
C LEU A 457 19.19 5.00 -8.29
N GLY A 458 20.29 4.99 -9.02
CA GLY A 458 20.28 5.15 -10.48
C GLY A 458 20.31 6.63 -10.92
N PRO A 459 19.92 6.94 -12.16
CA PRO A 459 19.87 8.32 -12.65
C PRO A 459 18.81 9.14 -11.90
N TYR A 460 19.02 10.46 -11.80
CA TYR A 460 18.08 11.36 -11.12
C TYR A 460 16.71 11.45 -11.81
N SER A 461 16.61 11.02 -13.08
CA SER A 461 15.33 10.86 -13.80
C SER A 461 14.40 9.81 -13.17
N ASN A 462 14.89 9.01 -12.21
CA ASN A 462 14.07 8.10 -11.41
C ASN A 462 13.22 8.80 -10.35
N LEU A 463 13.43 10.09 -10.10
CA LEU A 463 12.66 10.85 -9.11
C LEU A 463 11.17 10.81 -9.44
N LEU A 464 10.36 10.42 -8.46
CA LEU A 464 8.92 10.46 -8.52
C LEU A 464 8.39 11.64 -7.71
N GLU A 465 7.16 12.04 -7.97
CA GLU A 465 6.48 13.03 -7.15
C GLU A 465 6.35 12.58 -5.69
N GLN A 466 6.45 13.53 -4.77
CA GLN A 466 6.27 13.27 -3.34
C GLN A 466 4.82 12.93 -3.05
N ILE A 467 4.57 11.88 -2.26
CA ILE A 467 3.22 11.59 -1.76
C ILE A 467 3.03 12.08 -0.33
N HIS A 468 1.78 12.40 0.00
CA HIS A 468 1.32 12.46 1.38
C HIS A 468 1.16 11.03 1.93
N PRO A 469 1.96 10.59 2.93
CA PRO A 469 2.01 9.18 3.34
C PRO A 469 0.75 8.70 4.06
N LEU A 470 -0.05 9.58 4.68
CA LEU A 470 -1.34 9.20 5.29
C LEU A 470 -2.44 8.90 4.26
N TYR A 471 -2.42 9.50 3.07
CA TYR A 471 -3.49 9.40 2.08
C TYR A 471 -3.10 8.63 0.82
N ASN A 472 -1.79 8.52 0.55
CA ASN A 472 -1.23 8.02 -0.72
C ASN A 472 -1.77 8.78 -1.94
N VAL A 473 -1.63 10.10 -1.89
CA VAL A 473 -1.90 11.02 -3.00
C VAL A 473 -0.67 11.92 -3.14
N VAL A 474 -0.37 12.40 -4.35
CA VAL A 474 0.71 13.38 -4.56
C VAL A 474 0.49 14.60 -3.64
N LEU A 475 1.57 15.08 -3.01
CA LEU A 475 1.50 16.09 -1.96
C LEU A 475 0.86 17.40 -2.45
N GLU A 476 1.24 17.87 -3.64
CA GLU A 476 0.64 19.05 -4.26
C GLU A 476 -0.89 18.89 -4.43
N LYS A 477 -1.33 17.72 -4.90
CA LYS A 477 -2.77 17.42 -5.07
C LYS A 477 -3.53 17.33 -3.76
N TYR A 478 -2.87 16.88 -2.69
CA TYR A 478 -3.41 16.97 -1.36
C TYR A 478 -3.55 18.44 -0.90
N GLU A 479 -2.55 19.28 -1.13
CA GLU A 479 -2.57 20.70 -0.73
C GLU A 479 -3.67 21.47 -1.48
N GLU A 480 -3.81 21.26 -2.80
CA GLU A 480 -4.90 21.83 -3.61
C GLU A 480 -6.29 21.45 -3.04
N ALA A 481 -6.50 20.16 -2.74
CA ALA A 481 -7.77 19.69 -2.18
C ALA A 481 -8.02 20.20 -0.76
N TYR A 482 -6.98 20.29 0.06
CA TYR A 482 -7.06 20.83 1.41
C TYR A 482 -7.52 22.29 1.38
N GLU A 483 -6.95 23.11 0.49
CA GLU A 483 -7.37 24.51 0.30
C GLU A 483 -8.83 24.59 -0.17
N PHE A 484 -9.20 23.78 -1.17
CA PHE A 484 -10.55 23.74 -1.72
C PHE A 484 -11.59 23.42 -0.63
N PHE A 485 -11.44 22.31 0.09
CA PHE A 485 -12.41 21.88 1.12
C PHE A 485 -12.34 22.67 2.43
N SER A 486 -11.31 23.51 2.62
CA SER A 486 -11.24 24.48 3.72
C SER A 486 -11.99 25.78 3.41
N SER A 487 -12.22 26.07 2.14
CA SER A 487 -12.88 27.30 1.67
C SER A 487 -14.39 27.16 1.49
N GLU A 488 -14.89 25.92 1.34
CA GLU A 488 -16.31 25.54 1.26
C GLU A 488 -16.86 25.06 2.61
#